data_AF-A0A662GBU1-F1
#
_entry.id   AF-A0A662GBU1-F1
#
_cell.length_a   1.000
_cell.length_b   1.000
_cell.length_c   1.000
_cell.angle_alpha   90.00
_cell.angle_beta   90.00
_cell.angle_gamma   90.00
#
_symmetry.space_group_name_H-M   'P 1'
#
loop_
_entity.id
_entity.type
_entity.pdbx_description
1 polymer ?
#
loop_
_entity_poly.entity_id
_entity_poly.type
_entity_poly.pdbx_seq_one_letter_code
_entity_poly.pdbx_strand_id
1 'polypeptide(L)' 'MKAIGVVGSPHKNGNTVYLLKEVMKVLRKKYETEIIFLKDYDIKPCEGCFYCEKNEG' A
#
# COMPACT_ATOMS: atom_id res chain seq x y z
N MET A 1 7.50 -7.16 -14.87
CA MET A 1 6.38 -7.19 -13.90
C MET A 1 6.81 -6.51 -12.61
N LYS A 2 5.89 -5.83 -11.92
CA LYS A 2 6.15 -5.10 -10.67
C LYS A 2 5.36 -5.70 -9.51
N ALA A 3 5.86 -5.55 -8.29
CA ALA A 3 5.16 -5.93 -7.06
C ALA A 3 5.22 -4.79 -6.03
N ILE A 4 4.07 -4.40 -5.48
CA ILE A 4 3.95 -3.29 -4.53
C ILE A 4 3.55 -3.86 -3.17
N GLY A 5 4.30 -3.52 -2.13
CA GLY A 5 3.93 -3.78 -0.74
C GLY A 5 3.22 -2.57 -0.13
N VAL A 6 1.96 -2.72 0.30
CA VAL A 6 1.19 -1.64 0.91
C VAL A 6 1.12 -1.82 2.44
N VAL A 7 1.55 -0.81 3.19
CA VAL A 7 1.51 -0.81 4.66
C VAL A 7 0.41 0.12 5.17
N GLY A 8 -0.65 -0.47 5.73
CA GLY A 8 -1.70 0.28 6.43
C GLY A 8 -1.39 0.59 7.90
N SER A 9 -0.45 -0.12 8.53
CA SER A 9 -0.08 0.12 9.92
C SER A 9 0.63 1.48 10.07
N PRO A 10 0.25 2.31 11.06
CA PRO A 10 0.90 3.60 11.29
C PRO A 10 2.30 3.47 11.93
N HIS A 11 2.67 2.27 12.37
CA HIS A 11 3.97 2.01 12.99
C HIS A 11 4.99 1.57 11.93
N LYS A 12 5.78 2.51 11.42
CA LYS A 12 6.80 2.26 10.38
C LYS A 12 7.88 1.23 10.78
N ASN A 13 8.08 1.02 12.08
CA ASN A 13 9.01 0.04 12.63
C ASN A 13 8.29 -1.09 13.38
N GLY A 14 7.00 -1.31 13.12
CA GLY A 14 6.21 -2.36 13.75
C GLY A 14 6.30 -3.71 13.04
N ASN A 15 5.69 -4.72 13.65
CA ASN A 15 5.69 -6.11 13.17
C ASN A 15 5.13 -6.26 11.74
N THR A 16 4.11 -5.48 11.38
CA THR A 16 3.55 -5.49 10.01
C THR A 16 4.60 -5.14 8.96
N VAL A 17 5.42 -4.12 9.23
CA VAL A 17 6.47 -3.67 8.30
C VAL A 17 7.60 -4.68 8.25
N TYR A 18 7.95 -5.26 9.40
CA TYR A 18 8.94 -6.33 9.48
C TYR A 18 8.55 -7.52 8.59
N LEU A 19 7.33 -8.05 8.77
CA LEU A 19 6.84 -9.19 7.98
C LEU A 19 6.77 -8.87 6.48
N LEU A 20 6.26 -7.69 6.11
CA LEU A 20 6.23 -7.28 4.71
C LEU A 20 7.64 -7.20 4.12
N LYS A 21 8.62 -6.64 4.84
CA LYS A 21 10.01 -6.58 4.38
C LYS A 21 10.59 -7.97 4.10
N GLU A 22 10.28 -8.98 4.93
CA GLU A 22 10.70 -10.36 4.67
C GLU A 22 10.12 -10.93 3.37
N VAL A 23 8.83 -10.69 3.11
CA VAL A 23 8.20 -11.09 1.84
C VAL A 23 8.85 -10.36 0.65
N MET A 24 9.09 -9.06 0.78
CA MET A 24 9.66 -8.24 -0.29
C MET A 24 11.11 -8.64 -0.63
N LYS A 25 11.89 -9.15 0.33
CA LYS A 25 13.24 -9.70 0.05
C LYS A 25 13.19 -10.86 -0.96
N VAL A 26 12.15 -11.69 -0.91
CA VAL A 26 11.97 -12.81 -1.85
C VAL A 26 11.51 -12.28 -3.21
N LEU A 27 10.53 -11.37 -3.23
CA LEU A 27 9.94 -10.84 -4.46
C LEU A 27 10.93 -10.02 -5.29
N ARG A 28 11.84 -9.27 -4.66
CA ARG A 28 12.89 -8.48 -5.33
C ARG A 28 13.82 -9.28 -6.24
N LYS A 29 13.87 -10.60 -6.07
CA LYS A 29 14.68 -11.48 -6.94
C LYS A 29 14.07 -11.67 -8.33
N LYS A 30 12.77 -11.40 -8.50
CA LYS A 30 12.03 -11.65 -9.75
C LYS A 30 11.25 -10.45 -10.25
N TYR A 31 10.99 -9.47 -9.39
CA TYR A 31 10.16 -8.32 -9.69
C TYR A 31 10.85 -7.03 -9.26
N GLU A 32 10.58 -5.95 -10.00
CA GLU A 32 10.80 -4.59 -9.50
C GLU A 32 9.82 -4.37 -8.35
N THR A 33 10.30 -3.90 -7.19
CA THR A 33 9.45 -3.76 -6.01
C THR A 33 9.56 -2.40 -5.35
N GLU A 34 8.46 -1.94 -4.79
CA GLU A 34 8.39 -0.75 -3.94
C GLU A 34 7.51 -1.02 -2.71
N ILE A 35 7.72 -0.24 -1.64
CA ILE A 35 6.87 -0.27 -0.45
C ILE A 35 6.23 1.10 -0.28
N ILE A 36 4.91 1.13 -0.19
CA ILE A 36 4.10 2.33 0.03
C ILE A 36 3.56 2.29 1.47
N PHE A 37 3.82 3.34 2.23
CA PHE A 37 3.26 3.52 3.57
C PHE A 37 2.05 4.43 3.48
N LEU A 38 0.85 3.92 3.77
CA LEU A 38 -0.38 4.73 3.69
C LEU A 38 -0.34 5.91 4.66
N LYS A 39 0.36 5.78 5.79
CA LYS A 39 0.59 6.88 6.75
C LYS A 39 1.34 8.09 6.16
N ASP A 40 2.04 7.92 5.04
CA ASP A 40 2.76 9.02 4.39
C ASP A 40 1.84 9.87 3.50
N TYR A 41 0.58 9.46 3.33
CA TYR A 41 -0.40 10.13 2.50
C TYR A 41 -1.55 10.66 3.36
N ASP A 42 -2.07 11.84 2.99
CA ASP A 42 -3.33 12.35 3.51
C ASP A 42 -4.49 11.65 2.79
N ILE A 43 -4.85 10.46 3.27
CA ILE A 43 -5.96 9.68 2.73
C ILE A 43 -7.23 10.02 3.51
N LYS A 44 -8.11 10.80 2.88
CA LYS A 44 -9.41 11.14 3.45
C LYS A 44 -10.39 9.98 3.30
N PRO A 45 -11.29 9.77 4.28
CA PRO A 45 -12.36 8.78 4.14
C PRO A 45 -13.29 9.16 2.99
N CYS A 46 -13.95 8.16 2.41
CA CYS A 46 -15.00 8.41 1.43
C CYS A 46 -16.15 9.20 2.08
N GLU A 47 -16.64 10.24 1.39
CA GLU A 47 -17.76 11.07 1.85
C GLU A 47 -19.14 10.51 1.47
N GLY A 48 -19.19 9.41 0.71
CA GLY A 48 -20.46 8.83 0.25
C GLY A 48 -21.19 9.70 -0.78
N CYS A 49 -20.47 10.48 -1.59
CA CYS A 49 -21.07 11.35 -2.61
C CYS A 49 -21.57 10.62 -3.87
N PHE A 50 -21.27 9.32 -4.01
CA PHE A 50 -21.59 8.47 -5.17
C PHE A 50 -21.06 8.97 -6.52
N TYR A 51 -20.07 9.89 -6.52
CA TYR A 51 -19.48 10.38 -7.77
C TYR A 51 -18.86 9.26 -8.59
N CYS A 52 -18.12 8.35 -7.93
CA CYS A 52 -17.43 7.24 -8.58
C CYS A 52 -18.38 6.23 -9.26
N GLU A 53 -19.62 6.11 -8.80
CA GLU A 53 -20.64 5.24 -9.42
C GLU A 53 -21.35 5.94 -10.58
N LYS A 54 -21.65 7.23 -10.43
CA LYS A 54 -22.42 8.00 -11.42
C LYS A 54 -21.60 8.48 -12.62
N ASN A 55 -20.28 8.50 -12.49
CA ASN A 55 -19.37 9.07 -13.49
C ASN A 55 -18.30 8.05 -13.93
N GLU A 56 -18.61 6.75 -13.86
CA GLU A 56 -17.76 5.73 -14.49
C GLU A 56 -17.60 6.07 -15.99
N GLY A 57 -16.36 6.28 -16.41
CA GLY A 57 -15.94 6.42 -17.80
C GLY A 57 -15.17 5.21 -18.25
#